data_AF-A0A2N1NPW1-F1
#
_entry.id   AF-A0A2N1NPW1-F1
#
_cell.length_a   1.000
_cell.length_b   1.000
_cell.length_c   1.000
_cell.angle_alpha   90.00
_cell.angle_beta   90.00
_cell.angle_gamma   90.00
#
_symmetry.space_group_name_H-M   'P 1'
#
loop_
_entity.id
_entity.type
_entity.pdbx_description
1 polymer ?
#
loop_
_entity_poly.entity_id
_entity_poly.type
_entity_poly.pdbx_seq_one_letter_code
_entity_poly.pdbx_strand_id
1 'polypeptide(L)'
;MSYSLEAIFYITLQSISILLLLYLVFNILKSKSSFTKWTLFQLCISALGDELTNLPPIIIYGDNLLERANETPLCIILQKISSYFLYPLEFFSLTLTFYLWHALITQKLDIEKKCFVYISGMIWVYTTIYNGILLRNIGKDDILVSKLSCNKISNSNLVYYGYIIPTTILVFCAILISCEFVSSIL
;
A
#
# COMPACT_ATOMS: atom_id res chain seq x y z
N MET A 1 14.81 -10.62 25.13
CA MET A 1 14.23 -9.80 24.06
C MET A 1 13.29 -8.82 24.72
N SER A 2 13.58 -7.52 24.61
CA SER A 2 12.77 -6.46 25.22
C SER A 2 11.85 -5.86 24.18
N TYR A 3 10.67 -5.45 24.63
CA TYR A 3 9.75 -4.63 23.85
C TYR A 3 9.40 -3.39 24.65
N SER A 4 9.68 -2.23 24.05
CA SER A 4 9.22 -0.93 24.51
C SER A 4 7.70 -0.85 24.39
N LEU A 5 7.09 0.06 25.17
CA LEU A 5 5.65 0.30 25.11
C LEU A 5 5.21 0.68 23.68
N GLU A 6 6.04 1.44 22.96
CA GLU A 6 5.83 1.82 21.56
C GLU A 6 5.77 0.61 20.64
N ALA A 7 6.71 -0.33 20.79
CA ALA A 7 6.73 -1.56 19.99
C ALA A 7 5.52 -2.46 20.28
N ILE A 8 5.12 -2.60 21.55
CA ILE A 8 3.93 -3.37 21.93
C ILE A 8 2.67 -2.75 21.33
N PHE A 9 2.53 -1.42 21.43
CA PHE A 9 1.39 -0.70 20.86
C PHE A 9 1.33 -0.87 19.34
N TYR A 10 2.47 -0.72 18.66
CA TYR A 10 2.58 -0.91 17.21
C TYR A 10 2.18 -2.34 16.79
N ILE A 11 2.74 -3.37 17.44
CA ILE A 11 2.40 -4.78 17.16
C ILE A 11 0.91 -5.04 17.37
N THR A 12 0.33 -4.52 18.45
CA THR A 12 -1.08 -4.72 18.80
C THR A 12 -1.98 -4.07 17.75
N LEU A 13 -1.71 -2.81 17.40
CA LEU A 13 -2.47 -2.07 16.38
C LEU A 13 -2.41 -2.78 15.03
N GLN A 14 -1.22 -3.19 14.61
CA GLN A 14 -1.01 -3.88 13.34
C GLN A 14 -1.74 -5.23 13.30
N SER A 15 -1.69 -5.99 14.39
CA SER A 15 -2.40 -7.28 14.50
C SER A 15 -3.91 -7.11 14.41
N ILE A 16 -4.46 -6.09 15.06
CA ILE A 16 -5.89 -5.75 14.97
C ILE A 16 -6.25 -5.34 13.54
N SER A 17 -5.43 -4.50 12.89
CA SER A 17 -5.65 -4.07 11.50
C SER A 17 -5.70 -5.26 10.54
N ILE A 18 -4.74 -6.19 10.64
CA ILE A 18 -4.70 -7.41 9.82
C ILE A 18 -5.97 -8.24 10.02
N LEU A 19 -6.43 -8.43 11.26
CA LEU A 19 -7.65 -9.19 11.55
C LEU A 19 -8.89 -8.53 10.94
N LEU A 20 -9.01 -7.21 11.05
CA LEU A 20 -10.10 -6.45 10.46
C LEU A 20 -10.06 -6.51 8.92
N LEU A 21 -8.87 -6.41 8.31
CA LEU A 21 -8.69 -6.55 6.87
C LEU A 21 -9.05 -7.95 6.37
N LEU A 22 -8.62 -9.01 7.07
CA LEU A 22 -8.99 -10.39 6.73
C LEU A 22 -10.52 -10.58 6.79
N TYR A 23 -11.15 -10.04 7.83
CA TYR A 23 -12.61 -10.06 7.97
C TYR A 23 -13.30 -9.30 6.82
N LEU A 24 -12.77 -8.13 6.45
CA LEU A 24 -13.29 -7.32 5.35
C LEU A 24 -13.14 -8.06 4.00
N VAL A 25 -11.97 -8.64 3.71
CA VAL A 25 -11.72 -9.46 2.51
C VAL A 25 -12.71 -10.62 2.43
N PHE A 26 -12.92 -11.34 3.53
CA PHE A 26 -13.88 -12.43 3.60
C PHE A 26 -15.31 -11.97 3.27
N ASN A 27 -15.75 -10.85 3.86
CA ASN A 27 -17.07 -10.28 3.60
C ASN A 27 -17.22 -9.81 2.16
N ILE A 28 -16.20 -9.17 1.58
CA ILE A 28 -16.19 -8.75 0.19
C ILE A 28 -16.35 -9.97 -0.72
N LEU A 29 -15.58 -11.04 -0.50
CA LEU A 29 -15.68 -12.26 -1.31
C LEU A 29 -17.09 -12.86 -1.25
N LYS A 30 -17.69 -12.95 -0.05
CA LYS A 30 -19.04 -13.47 0.17
C LYS A 30 -20.15 -12.59 -0.40
N SER A 31 -19.95 -11.28 -0.47
CA SER A 31 -20.96 -10.33 -0.97
C SER A 31 -21.31 -10.58 -2.43
N LYS A 32 -22.53 -10.22 -2.84
CA LYS A 32 -22.92 -10.22 -4.26
C LYS A 32 -22.07 -9.20 -5.04
N SER A 33 -22.04 -9.29 -6.37
CA SER A 33 -21.30 -8.32 -7.21
C SER A 33 -21.89 -6.91 -7.05
N SER A 34 -21.31 -6.11 -6.17
CA SER A 34 -21.64 -4.69 -5.97
C SER A 34 -20.73 -3.78 -6.80
N PHE A 35 -21.14 -2.54 -6.98
CA PHE A 35 -20.30 -1.49 -7.58
C PHE A 35 -19.03 -1.31 -6.75
N THR A 36 -17.86 -1.22 -7.39
CA THR A 36 -16.50 -1.09 -6.80
C THR A 36 -15.97 -2.31 -6.04
N LYS A 37 -16.67 -3.45 -6.07
CA LYS A 37 -16.32 -4.65 -5.29
C LYS A 37 -14.88 -5.10 -5.52
N TRP A 38 -14.48 -5.18 -6.78
CA TRP A 38 -13.19 -5.76 -7.15
C TRP A 38 -12.05 -4.79 -6.90
N THR A 39 -12.30 -3.50 -7.09
CA THR A 39 -11.36 -2.44 -6.73
C THR A 39 -11.11 -2.42 -5.22
N LEU A 40 -12.17 -2.51 -4.42
CA LEU A 40 -12.06 -2.59 -2.96
C LEU A 40 -11.34 -3.88 -2.51
N PHE A 41 -11.59 -5.00 -3.18
CA PHE A 41 -10.87 -6.24 -2.92
C PHE A 41 -9.36 -6.08 -3.16
N GLN A 42 -8.96 -5.53 -4.31
CA GLN A 42 -7.54 -5.30 -4.64
C GLN A 42 -6.88 -4.32 -3.64
N LEU A 43 -7.60 -3.28 -3.22
CA LEU A 43 -7.15 -2.36 -2.17
C LEU A 43 -6.86 -3.10 -0.86
N CYS A 44 -7.78 -3.97 -0.42
CA CYS A 44 -7.62 -4.73 0.83
C CYS A 44 -6.46 -5.74 0.74
N ILE A 45 -6.29 -6.41 -0.40
CA ILE A 45 -5.16 -7.33 -0.62
C ILE A 45 -3.83 -6.57 -0.59
N SER A 46 -3.80 -5.37 -1.15
CA SER A 46 -2.61 -4.51 -1.14
C SER A 46 -2.28 -4.06 0.28
N ALA A 47 -3.26 -3.58 1.05
CA ALA A 47 -3.09 -3.23 2.45
C ALA A 47 -2.57 -4.43 3.26
N LEU A 48 -3.22 -5.59 3.13
CA LEU A 48 -2.84 -6.80 3.84
C LEU A 48 -1.39 -7.23 3.54
N GLY A 49 -0.99 -7.16 2.27
CA GLY A 49 0.37 -7.49 1.84
C GLY A 49 1.42 -6.60 2.51
N ASP A 50 1.19 -5.29 2.52
CA ASP A 50 2.08 -4.32 3.19
C ASP A 50 2.15 -4.56 4.71
N GLU A 51 0.99 -4.71 5.35
CA GLU A 51 0.92 -4.92 6.80
C GLU A 51 1.63 -6.22 7.26
N LEU A 52 1.46 -7.31 6.51
CA LEU A 52 2.10 -8.60 6.79
C LEU A 52 3.62 -8.55 6.61
N THR A 53 4.14 -7.64 5.81
CA THR A 53 5.59 -7.48 5.63
C THR A 53 6.24 -6.62 6.71
N ASN A 54 5.48 -5.71 7.33
CA ASN A 54 5.98 -4.75 8.31
C ASN A 54 5.99 -5.32 9.73
N LEU A 55 5.17 -6.33 10.00
CA LEU A 55 5.04 -6.96 11.32
C LEU A 55 6.19 -7.91 11.70
N PRO A 56 6.73 -8.78 10.82
CA PRO A 56 7.77 -9.74 11.19
C PRO A 56 9.07 -9.12 11.72
N PRO A 57 9.61 -7.99 11.20
CA PRO A 57 10.85 -7.42 11.70
C PRO A 57 10.77 -7.05 13.18
N ILE A 58 9.70 -6.37 13.60
CA ILE A 58 9.54 -5.94 15.00
C ILE A 58 9.28 -7.14 15.93
N ILE A 59 8.59 -8.19 15.47
CA ILE A 59 8.39 -9.44 16.24
C ILE A 59 9.69 -10.25 16.39
N ILE A 60 10.57 -10.25 15.37
CA ILE A 60 11.80 -11.06 15.36
C ILE A 60 12.97 -10.34 16.05
N TYR A 61 13.02 -9.02 15.99
CA TYR A 61 14.14 -8.24 16.52
C TYR A 61 13.81 -7.39 17.74
N GLY A 62 12.53 -7.08 17.99
CA GLY A 62 12.09 -6.27 19.14
C GLY A 62 12.76 -4.90 19.14
N ASP A 63 13.09 -4.38 20.32
CA ASP A 63 13.77 -3.09 20.46
C ASP A 63 15.17 -3.03 19.82
N ASN A 64 15.80 -4.19 19.58
CA ASN A 64 17.13 -4.29 18.99
C ASN A 64 17.10 -4.31 17.45
N LEU A 65 15.96 -3.99 16.83
CA LEU A 65 15.79 -3.97 15.37
C LEU A 65 16.89 -3.16 14.68
N LEU A 66 17.24 -1.99 15.20
CA LEU A 66 18.21 -1.09 14.58
C LEU A 66 19.63 -1.68 14.53
N GLU A 67 20.00 -2.45 15.54
CA GLU A 67 21.32 -3.09 15.64
C GLU A 67 21.36 -4.42 14.86
N ARG A 68 20.25 -5.15 14.83
CA ARG A 68 20.17 -6.52 14.31
C ARG A 68 19.60 -6.64 12.90
N ALA A 69 19.06 -5.57 12.33
CA ALA A 69 18.46 -5.58 10.99
C ALA A 69 19.42 -6.00 9.87
N ASN A 70 20.73 -5.79 10.06
CA ASN A 70 21.76 -6.17 9.09
C ASN A 70 22.31 -7.60 9.28
N GLU A 71 21.98 -8.27 10.39
CA GLU A 71 22.43 -9.65 10.68
C GLU A 71 21.87 -10.64 9.66
N THR A 72 20.64 -10.42 9.17
CA THR A 72 19.99 -11.28 8.17
C THR A 72 19.41 -10.45 7.03
N PRO A 73 19.26 -11.00 5.82
CA PRO A 73 18.64 -10.29 4.71
C PRO A 73 17.11 -10.12 4.86
N LEU A 74 16.51 -10.56 5.97
CA LEU A 74 15.06 -10.59 6.16
C LEU A 74 14.44 -9.19 6.12
N CYS A 75 15.06 -8.21 6.78
CA CYS A 75 14.65 -6.80 6.76
C CYS A 75 14.59 -6.24 5.31
N ILE A 76 15.59 -6.59 4.50
CA ILE A 76 15.72 -6.16 3.10
C ILE A 76 14.66 -6.81 2.22
N ILE A 77 14.46 -8.12 2.39
CA ILE A 77 13.46 -8.87 1.62
C ILE A 77 12.06 -8.34 1.93
N LEU A 78 11.73 -8.18 3.21
CA LEU A 78 10.41 -7.70 3.63
C LEU A 78 10.16 -6.27 3.18
N GLN A 79 11.18 -5.41 3.20
CA GLN A 79 11.04 -4.05 2.68
C GLN A 79 10.74 -4.01 1.17
N LYS A 80 11.38 -4.88 0.40
CA LYS A 80 11.13 -5.00 -1.04
C LYS A 80 9.73 -5.54 -1.31
N ILE A 81 9.22 -6.45 -0.48
CA ILE A 81 7.84 -6.95 -0.59
C ILE A 81 6.83 -5.89 -0.15
N SER A 82 7.07 -5.15 0.94
CA SER A 82 6.23 -4.01 1.37
C SER A 82 6.10 -2.98 0.24
N SER A 83 7.23 -2.61 -0.37
CA SER A 83 7.25 -1.69 -1.52
C SER A 83 6.47 -2.20 -2.73
N TYR A 84 6.30 -3.52 -2.88
CA TYR A 84 5.47 -4.10 -3.94
C TYR A 84 3.97 -3.88 -3.73
N PHE A 85 3.53 -3.85 -2.48
CA PHE A 85 2.12 -3.69 -2.10
C PHE A 85 1.72 -2.24 -1.82
N LEU A 86 2.67 -1.36 -1.48
CA LEU A 86 2.40 0.05 -1.21
C LEU A 86 1.85 0.80 -2.44
N TYR A 87 2.42 0.60 -3.64
CA TYR A 87 1.92 1.29 -4.84
C TYR A 87 0.49 0.87 -5.22
N PRO A 88 0.18 -0.44 -5.33
CA PRO A 88 -1.20 -0.86 -5.53
C PRO A 88 -2.16 -0.27 -4.50
N LEU A 89 -1.78 -0.19 -3.23
CA LEU A 89 -2.62 0.41 -2.19
C LEU A 89 -3.00 1.86 -2.53
N GLU A 90 -2.03 2.69 -2.92
CA GLU A 90 -2.27 4.09 -3.28
C GLU A 90 -3.07 4.22 -4.58
N PHE A 91 -2.70 3.51 -5.64
CA PHE A 91 -3.37 3.59 -6.94
C PHE A 91 -4.80 3.04 -6.91
N PHE A 92 -5.07 1.94 -6.19
CA PHE A 92 -6.42 1.42 -6.04
C PHE A 92 -7.31 2.34 -5.20
N SER A 93 -6.75 3.05 -4.22
CA SER A 93 -7.49 4.06 -3.43
C SER A 93 -8.00 5.20 -4.31
N LEU A 94 -7.17 5.64 -5.25
CA LEU A 94 -7.51 6.70 -6.21
C LEU A 94 -8.48 6.23 -7.27
N THR A 95 -8.27 5.01 -7.78
CA THR A 95 -9.21 4.36 -8.70
C THR A 95 -10.59 4.26 -8.06
N LEU A 96 -10.66 3.87 -6.78
CA LEU A 96 -11.90 3.81 -6.02
C LEU A 96 -12.56 5.19 -5.92
N THR A 97 -11.80 6.22 -5.53
CA THR A 97 -12.28 7.61 -5.46
C THR A 97 -12.83 8.09 -6.82
N PHE A 98 -12.11 7.83 -7.90
CA PHE A 98 -12.53 8.18 -9.26
C PHE A 98 -13.81 7.45 -9.68
N TYR A 99 -13.92 6.15 -9.40
CA TYR A 99 -15.14 5.39 -9.69
C TYR A 99 -16.34 5.94 -8.92
N LEU A 100 -16.17 6.24 -7.63
CA LEU A 100 -17.23 6.83 -6.81
C LEU A 100 -17.67 8.20 -7.36
N TRP A 101 -16.73 9.09 -7.67
CA TRP A 101 -17.00 10.39 -8.28
C TRP A 101 -17.72 10.26 -9.64
N HIS A 102 -17.22 9.41 -10.53
CA HIS A 102 -17.81 9.20 -11.85
C HIS A 102 -19.24 8.65 -11.74
N ALA A 103 -19.47 7.67 -10.85
CA ALA A 103 -20.79 7.13 -10.61
C ALA A 103 -21.78 8.18 -10.09
N LEU A 104 -21.33 9.12 -9.26
CA LEU A 104 -22.18 10.18 -8.72
C LEU A 104 -22.56 11.20 -9.79
N ILE A 105 -21.62 11.63 -10.64
CA ILE A 105 -21.91 12.62 -11.69
C ILE A 105 -22.71 12.02 -12.84
N THR A 106 -22.30 10.84 -13.33
CA THR A 106 -22.89 10.25 -14.53
C THR A 106 -24.08 9.34 -14.23
N GLN A 107 -24.31 9.01 -12.95
CA GLN A 107 -25.31 8.03 -12.49
C GLN A 107 -25.12 6.64 -13.13
N LYS A 108 -23.91 6.35 -13.63
CA LYS A 108 -23.57 5.10 -14.31
C LYS A 108 -22.59 4.27 -13.47
N LEU A 109 -23.06 3.09 -13.04
CA LEU A 109 -22.31 2.14 -12.19
C LEU A 109 -21.52 1.09 -12.99
N ASP A 110 -21.47 1.20 -14.32
CA ASP A 110 -20.85 0.22 -15.20
C ASP A 110 -19.37 0.49 -15.50
N ILE A 111 -18.84 1.64 -15.04
CA ILE A 111 -17.46 2.07 -15.31
C ILE A 111 -16.42 1.07 -14.80
N GLU A 112 -16.58 0.54 -13.59
CA GLU A 112 -15.67 -0.48 -13.05
C GLU A 112 -15.66 -1.72 -13.94
N LYS A 113 -16.83 -2.23 -14.35
CA LYS A 113 -16.90 -3.44 -15.19
C LYS A 113 -16.19 -3.28 -16.52
N LYS A 114 -16.17 -2.06 -17.08
CA LYS A 114 -15.51 -1.74 -18.35
C LYS A 114 -13.99 -1.59 -18.20
N CYS A 115 -13.54 -0.90 -17.15
CA CYS A 115 -12.16 -0.46 -17.04
C CYS A 115 -11.31 -1.25 -16.03
N PHE A 116 -11.93 -2.03 -15.13
CA PHE A 116 -11.23 -2.67 -14.01
C PHE A 116 -10.05 -3.54 -14.43
N VAL A 117 -10.21 -4.38 -15.45
CA VAL A 117 -9.13 -5.28 -15.91
C VAL A 117 -7.92 -4.48 -16.41
N TYR A 118 -8.18 -3.41 -17.17
CA TYR A 118 -7.12 -2.55 -17.70
C TYR A 118 -6.42 -1.76 -16.58
N ILE A 119 -7.18 -1.14 -15.68
CA ILE A 119 -6.61 -0.36 -14.58
C ILE A 119 -5.86 -1.25 -13.60
N SER A 120 -6.46 -2.36 -13.17
CA SER A 120 -5.81 -3.34 -12.29
C SER A 120 -4.52 -3.89 -12.93
N GLY A 121 -4.59 -4.29 -14.20
CA GLY A 121 -3.43 -4.77 -14.95
C GLY A 121 -2.31 -3.74 -15.03
N MET A 122 -2.63 -2.48 -15.34
CA MET A 122 -1.64 -1.39 -15.37
C MET A 122 -0.97 -1.16 -14.02
N ILE A 123 -1.74 -1.13 -12.93
CA ILE A 123 -1.22 -0.94 -11.56
C ILE A 123 -0.26 -2.07 -11.19
N TRP A 124 -0.67 -3.32 -11.42
CA TRP A 124 0.16 -4.49 -11.10
C TRP A 124 1.42 -4.59 -11.97
N VAL A 125 1.32 -4.27 -13.27
CA VAL A 125 2.48 -4.21 -14.16
C VAL A 125 3.45 -3.11 -13.74
N TYR A 126 2.94 -1.91 -13.41
CA TYR A 126 3.76 -0.79 -12.93
C TYR A 126 4.53 -1.17 -11.67
N THR A 127 3.86 -1.69 -10.63
CA THR A 127 4.54 -2.09 -9.39
C THR A 127 5.55 -3.20 -9.62
N THR A 128 5.27 -4.13 -10.54
CA THR A 128 6.21 -5.21 -10.88
C THR A 128 7.47 -4.68 -11.54
N ILE A 129 7.34 -3.78 -12.53
CA ILE A 129 8.48 -3.16 -13.21
C ILE A 129 9.29 -2.33 -12.21
N TYR A 130 8.62 -1.48 -11.43
CA TYR A 130 9.28 -0.63 -10.44
C TYR A 130 10.04 -1.46 -9.39
N ASN A 131 9.41 -2.48 -8.81
CA ASN A 131 10.06 -3.34 -7.84
C ASN A 131 11.17 -4.20 -8.45
N GLY A 132 11.07 -4.58 -9.72
CA GLY A 132 12.16 -5.24 -10.45
C GLY A 132 13.40 -4.35 -10.57
N ILE A 133 13.21 -3.06 -10.88
CA ILE A 133 14.29 -2.08 -10.90
C ILE A 133 14.86 -1.86 -9.48
N LEU A 134 13.97 -1.75 -8.48
CA LEU A 134 14.31 -1.60 -7.08
C LEU A 134 15.18 -2.76 -6.57
N LEU A 135 14.80 -4.00 -6.91
CA LEU A 135 15.51 -5.22 -6.55
C LEU A 135 16.95 -5.22 -7.05
N ARG A 136 17.18 -4.70 -8.26
CA ARG A 136 18.49 -4.66 -8.94
C ARG A 136 19.41 -3.58 -8.39
N ASN A 137 18.86 -2.44 -7.97
CA ASN A 137 19.63 -1.24 -7.68
C ASN A 137 19.84 -0.96 -6.19
N ILE A 138 19.10 -1.64 -5.29
CA ILE A 138 19.16 -1.40 -3.85
C ILE A 138 19.92 -2.51 -3.13
N GLY A 139 21.02 -2.11 -2.50
CA GLY A 139 21.86 -2.93 -1.61
C GLY A 139 21.42 -2.85 -0.14
N LYS A 140 22.25 -3.39 0.76
CA LYS A 140 21.96 -3.39 2.21
C LYS A 140 22.06 -1.99 2.83
N ASP A 141 22.99 -1.19 2.36
CA ASP A 141 23.30 0.14 2.92
C ASP A 141 22.27 1.21 2.52
N ASP A 142 21.40 0.88 1.57
CA ASP A 142 20.36 1.76 1.04
C ASP A 142 19.06 1.70 1.86
N ILE A 143 18.98 0.88 2.92
CA ILE A 143 17.78 0.73 3.75
C ILE A 143 17.97 1.43 5.09
N LEU A 144 17.16 2.45 5.31
CA LEU A 144 17.02 3.16 6.57
C LEU A 144 16.12 2.34 7.50
N VAL A 145 16.76 1.71 8.48
CA VAL A 145 16.10 0.97 9.55
C VAL A 145 15.65 1.96 10.63
N SER A 146 14.37 1.90 11.00
CA SER A 146 13.84 2.61 12.15
C SER A 146 13.72 1.68 13.36
N LYS A 147 13.40 2.22 14.54
CA LYS A 147 13.15 1.41 15.75
C LYS A 147 11.96 0.44 15.61
N LEU A 148 11.04 0.73 14.69
CA LEU A 148 9.76 0.03 14.57
C LEU A 148 9.60 -0.76 13.27
N SER A 149 10.32 -0.36 12.21
CA SER A 149 10.19 -0.98 10.89
C SER A 149 11.42 -0.77 10.00
N CYS A 150 11.51 -1.59 8.96
CA CYS A 150 12.58 -1.62 7.98
C CYS A 150 12.25 -0.81 6.71
N ASN A 151 11.52 0.30 6.85
CA ASN A 151 10.66 0.73 5.75
C ASN A 151 11.12 1.88 4.88
N LYS A 152 12.32 2.44 5.11
CA LYS A 152 12.80 3.56 4.31
C LYS A 152 13.93 3.16 3.39
N ILE A 153 13.84 3.63 2.16
CA ILE A 153 14.90 3.52 1.17
C ILE A 153 15.61 4.88 1.14
N SER A 154 16.94 4.88 1.34
CA SER A 154 17.77 6.08 1.41
C SER A 154 18.12 6.65 0.03
N ASN A 155 18.01 5.85 -1.04
CA ASN A 155 18.40 6.27 -2.37
C ASN A 155 17.42 7.29 -2.95
N SER A 156 17.83 8.56 -2.94
CA SER A 156 16.98 9.70 -3.27
C SER A 156 16.47 9.66 -4.71
N ASN A 157 17.29 9.34 -5.71
CA ASN A 157 16.88 9.48 -7.10
C ASN A 157 15.80 8.46 -7.51
N LEU A 158 15.98 7.18 -7.16
CA LEU A 158 15.05 6.13 -7.58
C LEU A 158 13.69 6.27 -6.89
N VAL A 159 13.71 6.58 -5.59
CA VAL A 159 12.52 6.89 -4.81
C VAL A 159 11.88 8.18 -5.31
N TYR A 160 12.66 9.21 -5.65
CA TYR A 160 12.11 10.47 -6.12
C TYR A 160 11.35 10.31 -7.45
N TYR A 161 11.97 9.68 -8.45
CA TYR A 161 11.36 9.52 -9.77
C TYR A 161 10.28 8.44 -9.83
N GLY A 162 10.42 7.34 -9.09
CA GLY A 162 9.48 6.23 -9.15
C GLY A 162 8.41 6.22 -8.05
N TYR A 163 8.61 6.95 -6.94
CA TYR A 163 7.65 7.07 -5.85
C TYR A 163 7.09 8.49 -5.72
N ILE A 164 7.94 9.47 -5.44
CA ILE A 164 7.50 10.82 -5.01
C ILE A 164 6.75 11.55 -6.13
N ILE A 165 7.27 11.54 -7.36
CA ILE A 165 6.61 12.22 -8.48
C ILE A 165 5.24 11.58 -8.78
N PRO A 166 5.12 10.26 -8.99
CA PRO A 166 3.82 9.61 -9.22
C PRO A 166 2.84 9.87 -8.08
N THR A 167 3.25 9.68 -6.81
CA THR A 167 2.36 9.91 -5.65
C THR A 167 1.92 11.35 -5.51
N THR A 168 2.77 12.33 -5.82
CA THR A 168 2.39 13.75 -5.78
C THR A 168 1.34 14.08 -6.85
N ILE A 169 1.54 13.58 -8.08
CA ILE A 169 0.56 13.74 -9.17
C ILE A 169 -0.77 13.11 -8.77
N LEU A 170 -0.72 11.91 -8.19
CA LEU A 170 -1.86 11.17 -7.72
C LEU A 170 -2.64 11.89 -6.61
N VAL A 171 -1.95 12.43 -5.60
CA VAL A 171 -2.55 13.25 -4.54
C VAL A 171 -3.21 14.50 -5.12
N PHE A 172 -2.55 15.16 -6.08
CA PHE A 172 -3.13 16.32 -6.75
C PHE A 172 -4.41 15.97 -7.52
N CYS A 173 -4.41 14.86 -8.27
CA CYS A 173 -5.62 14.35 -8.93
C CYS A 173 -6.73 14.03 -7.92
N ALA A 174 -6.41 13.41 -6.78
CA ALA A 174 -7.36 13.12 -5.72
C ALA A 174 -8.03 14.39 -5.17
N ILE A 175 -7.22 15.42 -4.93
CA ILE A 175 -7.68 16.72 -4.43
C ILE A 175 -8.61 17.38 -5.47
N LEU A 176 -8.23 17.38 -6.75
CA LEU A 176 -9.08 17.94 -7.81
C LEU A 176 -10.45 17.26 -7.88
N ILE A 177 -10.45 15.91 -7.87
CA ILE A 177 -11.70 15.12 -7.87
C ILE A 177 -12.54 15.44 -6.62
N SER A 178 -11.90 15.58 -5.47
CA SER A 178 -12.58 15.89 -4.20
C SER A 178 -13.11 17.33 -4.17
N CYS A 179 -12.41 18.31 -4.75
CA CYS A 179 -12.86 19.69 -4.85
C CYS A 179 -14.01 19.87 -5.83
N GLU A 180 -13.95 19.23 -7.01
CA GLU A 180 -15.07 19.19 -7.96
C GLU A 180 -16.29 18.51 -7.34
N PHE A 181 -16.08 17.46 -6.55
CA PHE A 181 -17.13 16.80 -5.80
C PHE A 181 -17.85 17.75 -4.85
N VAL A 182 -17.11 18.50 -4.01
CA VAL A 182 -17.70 19.49 -3.09
C VAL A 182 -18.45 20.58 -3.86
N SER A 183 -17.92 21.05 -4.98
CA SER A 183 -18.59 22.06 -5.81
C SER A 183 -19.85 21.57 -6.51
N SER A 184 -20.00 20.26 -6.74
CA SER A 184 -21.19 19.68 -7.39
C SER A 184 -22.36 19.43 -6.44
N ILE A 185 -22.12 19.48 -5.13
CA ILE A 185 -23.12 19.26 -4.07
C ILE A 185 -23.68 20.57 -3.52
N LEU A 186 -22.93 21.67 -3.63
CA LEU A 186 -23.34 23.02 -3.23
C LEU A 186 -24.17 23.71 -4.31
#